data_AF-A0A9P5D0Q1-F1
#
_entry.id   AF-A0A9P5D0Q1-F1
#
_cell.length_a   1.000
_cell.length_b   1.000
_cell.length_c   1.000
_cell.angle_alpha   90.00
_cell.angle_beta   90.00
_cell.angle_gamma   90.00
#
_symmetry.space_group_name_H-M   'P 1'
#
loop_
_entity.id
_entity.type
_entity.pdbx_description
1 polymer ?
#
loop_
_entity_poly.entity_id
_entity_poly.type
_entity_poly.pdbx_seq_one_letter_code
_entity_poly.pdbx_strand_id
1 'polypeptide(L)'
;MRFFAEFAALDDVWSTAFIDALVLQVVGPTPSSIESRVDHLRELGVNSLYKTSPVIDGRQLPQGPYFIQNGQLHQAYRLYPDTADAFVVATVPDDYQDGFHPLDAAAYGEQHPSTLTIAVPSRLYSLPTEERPFAGKRVAIKDIIHLKGLKTGASSRAFTDFHPPRNHTAPVVQDLIDQGFVVVGKTKTTQFADSEWPTRDWVDYHGPFNPRGDGYLTPSGSSAGSAAAVATYPWLDFALGSDTLGSIRAPAAAQAIFGMRPTLGATSTEGMVPYSANWDTLGGFARTASEFEILANALYGTGSDTRDRMLKLCFLSREVELPSLRRTRPTTLLIPEDYWEIEDGESARVFEEFIARLEDFLQVKRTRVNLQESWKETRPKGMDESLASAFHYVFDWSANRDQWTDLLKPFIDSYREEEGKHPVLNPQVRFKVSYTRTITAEQKREGEELIGVFKDWFYTHIMPPSENGYSPSIMALPWTDGQVTYRDEYAVGPQQFTGQGFFFYNIGPYARCPELIIPVGYTPYVSKYTDSEEGLPAAVGIMAAEGSDVMLTQLVAGLFGKDGFEASDRNSTGLWDEL
;
A
#
# COMPACT_ATOMS: atom_id res chain seq x y z
N MET A 1 22.51 20.79 22.93
CA MET A 1 22.82 20.91 21.49
C MET A 1 22.38 19.70 20.69
N ARG A 2 22.97 18.50 20.87
CA ARG A 2 22.58 17.29 20.11
C ARG A 2 21.07 16.95 20.18
N PHE A 3 20.46 17.07 21.35
CA PHE A 3 19.06 16.71 21.59
C PHE A 3 18.03 17.40 20.68
N PHE A 4 18.07 18.72 20.53
CA PHE A 4 17.10 19.44 19.66
C PHE A 4 17.38 19.22 18.17
N ALA A 5 18.65 19.06 17.78
CA ALA A 5 19.00 18.69 16.42
C ALA A 5 18.55 17.26 16.08
N GLU A 6 18.65 16.33 17.02
CA GLU A 6 18.12 14.96 16.91
C GLU A 6 16.59 14.97 16.79
N PHE A 7 15.88 15.84 17.53
CA PHE A 7 14.43 16.00 17.40
C PHE A 7 14.03 16.48 15.99
N ALA A 8 14.72 17.50 15.47
CA ALA A 8 14.47 18.02 14.13
C ALA A 8 14.74 16.99 13.03
N ALA A 9 15.71 16.10 13.25
CA ALA A 9 16.05 15.04 12.30
C ALA A 9 15.04 13.88 12.31
N LEU A 10 14.37 13.64 13.44
CA LEU A 10 13.45 12.52 13.63
C LEU A 10 11.98 12.90 13.43
N ASP A 11 11.63 14.19 13.48
CA ASP A 11 10.24 14.63 13.53
C ASP A 11 9.96 15.87 12.69
N ASP A 12 8.90 15.79 11.90
CA ASP A 12 8.42 16.84 10.99
C ASP A 12 7.30 17.71 11.60
N VAL A 13 6.93 17.46 12.86
CA VAL A 13 6.03 18.30 13.66
C VAL A 13 6.80 19.26 14.57
N TRP A 14 7.90 18.80 15.15
CA TRP A 14 8.76 19.58 16.03
C TRP A 14 9.42 20.77 15.30
N SER A 15 9.56 21.87 16.02
CA SER A 15 10.32 23.05 15.59
C SER A 15 10.86 23.81 16.80
N THR A 16 11.77 24.75 16.56
CA THR A 16 12.33 25.60 17.62
C THR A 16 11.29 26.48 18.31
N ALA A 17 10.11 26.67 17.72
CA ALA A 17 9.00 27.39 18.36
C ALA A 17 8.50 26.70 19.64
N PHE A 18 8.72 25.39 19.80
CA PHE A 18 8.33 24.65 21.00
C PHE A 18 9.33 24.78 22.17
N ILE A 19 10.45 25.51 22.00
CA ILE A 19 11.54 25.54 22.99
C ILE A 19 11.25 26.49 24.17
N ASP A 20 10.26 27.39 24.06
CA ASP A 20 9.96 28.42 25.07
C ASP A 20 9.83 27.87 26.50
N ALA A 21 9.17 26.72 26.64
CA ALA A 21 9.03 25.99 27.89
C ALA A 21 9.54 24.55 27.76
N LEU A 22 10.51 24.17 28.60
CA LEU A 22 11.03 22.81 28.68
C LEU A 22 10.49 22.11 29.92
N VAL A 23 9.81 20.98 29.74
CA VAL A 23 9.36 20.10 30.83
C VAL A 23 10.30 18.91 30.94
N LEU A 24 11.05 18.83 32.04
CA LEU A 24 11.95 17.73 32.32
C LEU A 24 11.26 16.68 33.19
N GLN A 25 11.21 15.45 32.68
CA GLN A 25 10.77 14.28 33.43
C GLN A 25 11.96 13.69 34.18
N VAL A 26 11.90 13.64 35.51
CA VAL A 26 13.03 13.17 36.34
C VAL A 26 12.59 12.06 37.28
N VAL A 27 13.34 10.95 37.30
CA VAL A 27 13.20 9.89 38.31
C VAL A 27 14.32 10.10 39.35
N GLY A 28 13.98 10.65 40.51
CA GLY A 28 14.94 10.91 41.59
C GLY A 28 15.56 12.33 41.58
N PRO A 29 16.69 12.56 42.30
CA PRO A 29 17.33 13.88 42.36
C PRO A 29 17.84 14.30 40.98
N THR A 30 17.78 15.60 40.69
CA THR A 30 18.21 16.15 39.39
C THR A 30 19.68 15.82 39.16
N PRO A 31 20.05 15.20 38.03
CA PRO A 31 21.45 15.02 37.70
C PRO A 31 22.17 16.37 37.72
N SER A 32 23.32 16.46 38.40
CA SER A 32 24.15 17.67 38.47
C SER A 32 24.56 18.22 37.08
N SER A 33 24.49 17.36 36.05
CA SER A 33 24.70 17.68 34.65
C SER A 33 23.62 18.58 34.03
N ILE A 34 22.40 18.62 34.57
CA ILE A 34 21.31 19.50 34.09
C ILE A 34 21.42 20.87 34.75
N GLU A 35 21.67 20.91 36.05
CA GLU A 35 21.80 22.17 36.82
C GLU A 35 22.95 23.02 36.28
N SER A 36 24.06 22.39 35.90
CA SER A 36 25.21 23.04 35.25
C SER A 36 24.96 23.52 33.81
N ARG A 37 23.79 23.26 33.22
CA ARG A 37 23.45 23.59 31.82
C ARG A 37 22.26 24.55 31.68
N VAL A 38 21.69 25.04 32.78
CA VAL A 38 20.52 25.94 32.75
C VAL A 38 20.79 27.22 31.97
N ASP A 39 21.94 27.86 32.17
CA ASP A 39 22.29 29.09 31.45
C ASP A 39 22.44 28.85 29.94
N HIS A 40 22.97 27.68 29.56
CA HIS A 40 23.06 27.29 28.16
C HIS A 40 21.69 26.93 27.54
N LEU A 41 20.75 26.39 28.32
CA LEU A 41 19.37 26.19 27.85
C LEU A 41 18.68 27.53 27.57
N ARG A 42 18.95 28.56 28.39
CA ARG A 42 18.46 29.92 28.15
C ARG A 42 19.03 30.54 26.89
N GLU A 43 20.31 30.33 26.60
CA GLU A 43 20.93 30.75 25.33
C GLU A 43 20.24 30.13 24.10
N LEU A 44 19.66 28.94 24.25
CA LEU A 44 18.90 28.24 23.21
C LEU A 44 17.43 28.66 23.12
N GLY A 45 16.99 29.63 23.93
CA GLY A 45 15.62 30.15 23.93
C GLY A 45 14.66 29.48 24.92
N VAL A 46 15.17 28.64 25.84
CA VAL A 46 14.34 28.09 26.93
C VAL A 46 14.12 29.16 27.98
N ASN A 47 12.91 29.73 28.02
CA ASN A 47 12.54 30.78 28.97
C ASN A 47 12.02 30.19 30.29
N SER A 48 11.31 29.06 30.21
CA SER A 48 10.72 28.38 31.36
C SER A 48 11.20 26.93 31.47
N LEU A 49 11.59 26.51 32.68
CA LEU A 49 12.02 25.14 32.96
C LEU A 49 11.14 24.55 34.06
N TYR A 50 10.40 23.51 33.72
CA TYR A 50 9.53 22.79 34.64
C TYR A 50 10.08 21.39 34.91
N LYS A 51 9.80 20.87 36.10
CA LYS A 51 10.15 19.50 36.49
C LYS A 51 8.88 18.75 36.83
N THR A 52 8.77 17.51 36.35
CA THR A 52 7.66 16.63 36.66
C THR A 52 8.12 15.20 36.83
N SER A 53 7.28 14.40 37.50
CA SER A 53 7.36 12.93 37.42
C SER A 53 7.08 12.51 35.96
N PRO A 54 7.76 11.48 35.43
CA PRO A 54 7.45 10.91 34.11
C PRO A 54 6.03 10.35 34.01
N VAL A 55 5.42 10.04 35.15
CA VAL A 55 4.04 9.57 35.26
C VAL A 55 3.19 10.69 35.86
N ILE A 56 2.15 11.09 35.13
CA ILE A 56 1.12 12.05 35.55
C ILE A 56 -0.24 11.33 35.46
N ASP A 57 -1.01 11.29 36.55
CA ASP A 57 -2.31 10.61 36.63
C ASP A 57 -2.32 9.16 36.11
N GLY A 58 -1.24 8.42 36.40
CA GLY A 58 -1.09 7.01 36.01
C GLY A 58 -0.71 6.78 34.53
N ARG A 59 -0.52 7.85 33.73
CA ARG A 59 -0.04 7.77 32.35
C ARG A 59 1.38 8.29 32.24
N GLN A 60 2.21 7.60 31.46
CA GLN A 60 3.52 8.10 31.09
C GLN A 60 3.35 9.23 30.07
N LEU A 61 3.93 10.40 30.33
CA LEU A 61 3.93 11.50 29.38
C LEU A 61 5.01 11.21 28.32
N PRO A 62 4.66 10.95 27.04
CA PRO A 62 5.70 10.72 26.04
C PRO A 62 6.52 12.00 25.79
N GLN A 63 7.74 11.86 25.29
CA GLN A 63 8.52 13.02 24.89
C GLN A 63 7.96 13.62 23.58
N GLY A 64 8.13 14.92 23.38
CA GLY A 64 7.73 15.58 22.13
C GLY A 64 7.28 17.02 22.33
N PRO A 65 6.80 17.68 21.27
CA PRO A 65 6.21 19.02 21.35
C PRO A 65 4.87 18.98 22.10
N TYR A 66 4.48 20.04 22.80
CA TYR A 66 3.19 20.13 23.47
C TYR A 66 2.64 21.55 23.41
N PHE A 67 1.32 21.68 23.45
CA PHE A 67 0.64 22.93 23.74
C PHE A 67 0.12 22.92 25.18
N ILE A 68 0.14 24.07 25.84
CA ILE A 68 -0.53 24.27 27.12
C ILE A 68 -1.79 25.09 26.87
N GLN A 69 -2.94 24.53 27.21
CA GLN A 69 -4.22 25.23 27.15
C GLN A 69 -4.95 25.02 28.47
N ASN A 70 -5.40 26.09 29.11
CA ASN A 70 -6.13 26.04 30.39
C ASN A 70 -5.43 25.19 31.48
N GLY A 71 -4.09 25.19 31.49
CA GLY A 71 -3.29 24.42 32.45
C GLY A 71 -3.15 22.93 32.15
N GLN A 72 -3.64 22.46 30.99
CA GLN A 72 -3.49 21.09 30.52
C GLN A 72 -2.50 21.01 29.35
N LEU A 73 -1.75 19.90 29.30
CA LEU A 73 -0.84 19.59 28.19
C LEU A 73 -1.59 18.83 27.10
N HIS A 74 -1.45 19.28 25.87
CA HIS A 74 -2.02 18.65 24.68
C HIS A 74 -0.90 18.30 23.71
N GLN A 75 -0.93 17.08 23.18
CA GLN A 75 -0.02 16.69 22.11
C GLN A 75 -0.25 17.58 20.89
N ALA A 76 0.84 18.02 20.27
CA ALA A 76 0.84 18.77 19.04
C ALA A 76 0.66 17.83 17.83
N TYR A 77 -0.30 18.17 16.99
CA TYR A 77 -0.50 17.58 15.68
C TYR A 77 -0.23 18.67 14.64
N ARG A 78 0.56 18.35 13.62
CA ARG A 78 0.69 19.23 12.46
C ARG A 78 -0.47 18.96 11.52
N LEU A 79 -1.12 20.02 11.08
CA LEU A 79 -2.26 19.95 10.17
C LEU A 79 -1.78 20.10 8.72
N TYR A 80 -2.15 19.15 7.87
CA TYR A 80 -1.82 19.17 6.44
C TYR A 80 -3.10 19.16 5.58
N PRO A 81 -3.14 19.88 4.46
CA PRO A 81 -4.22 19.73 3.48
C PRO A 81 -4.08 18.39 2.72
N ASP A 82 -5.20 17.71 2.49
CA ASP A 82 -5.26 16.56 1.57
C ASP A 82 -5.37 17.03 0.11
N THR A 83 -4.26 17.54 -0.44
CA THR A 83 -4.19 18.08 -1.82
C THR A 83 -4.42 17.05 -2.93
N ALA A 84 -4.13 15.77 -2.69
CA ALA A 84 -4.40 14.68 -3.62
C ALA A 84 -5.85 14.16 -3.53
N ASP A 85 -6.65 14.66 -2.58
CA ASP A 85 -8.01 14.17 -2.33
C ASP A 85 -8.04 12.64 -2.10
N ALA A 86 -7.04 12.15 -1.35
CA ALA A 86 -6.73 10.74 -1.15
C ALA A 86 -7.49 10.09 0.02
N PHE A 87 -7.97 10.89 0.98
CA PHE A 87 -8.63 10.43 2.19
C PHE A 87 -10.15 10.58 2.10
N VAL A 88 -10.86 9.66 2.74
CA VAL A 88 -12.32 9.79 2.99
C VAL A 88 -12.60 10.29 4.40
N VAL A 89 -11.69 10.02 5.34
CA VAL A 89 -11.76 10.53 6.71
C VAL A 89 -10.36 10.71 7.29
N ALA A 90 -10.10 11.89 7.82
CA ALA A 90 -8.96 12.16 8.68
C ALA A 90 -9.26 11.69 10.10
N THR A 91 -8.27 11.13 10.80
CA THR A 91 -8.53 10.49 12.09
C THR A 91 -7.56 10.97 13.16
N VAL A 92 -8.04 11.00 14.39
CA VAL A 92 -7.23 11.19 15.59
C VAL A 92 -7.54 10.08 16.60
N PRO A 93 -6.56 9.61 17.39
CA PRO A 93 -6.80 8.65 18.46
C PRO A 93 -7.83 9.17 19.47
N ASP A 94 -8.64 8.27 20.02
CA ASP A 94 -9.49 8.59 21.17
C ASP A 94 -8.69 8.39 22.47
N ASP A 95 -8.39 9.49 23.17
CA ASP A 95 -7.59 9.49 24.40
C ASP A 95 -8.29 8.78 25.60
N TYR A 96 -9.57 8.45 25.46
CA TYR A 96 -10.43 7.88 26.51
C TYR A 96 -10.93 6.46 26.18
N GLN A 97 -10.99 6.08 24.91
CA GLN A 97 -11.42 4.76 24.45
C GLN A 97 -10.41 4.20 23.46
N ASP A 98 -10.02 2.92 23.58
CA ASP A 98 -9.16 2.28 22.57
C ASP A 98 -9.86 2.33 21.19
N GLY A 99 -9.54 3.31 20.34
CA GLY A 99 -10.26 3.59 19.09
C GLY A 99 -9.88 4.94 18.47
N PHE A 100 -10.64 5.34 17.45
CA PHE A 100 -10.42 6.57 16.68
C PHE A 100 -11.71 7.36 16.51
N HIS A 101 -11.58 8.69 16.37
CA HIS A 101 -12.68 9.56 15.97
C HIS A 101 -12.33 10.38 14.72
N PRO A 102 -13.33 10.78 13.91
CA PRO A 102 -13.10 11.65 12.76
C PRO A 102 -12.61 13.03 13.22
N LEU A 103 -11.66 13.61 12.48
CA LEU A 103 -11.30 15.01 12.65
C LEU A 103 -12.27 15.88 11.84
N ASP A 104 -13.19 16.55 12.52
CA ASP A 104 -14.21 17.41 11.92
C ASP A 104 -13.67 18.82 11.56
N ALA A 105 -12.58 18.87 10.79
CA ALA A 105 -11.97 20.09 10.27
C ALA A 105 -12.04 20.10 8.73
N ALA A 106 -13.06 20.77 8.19
CA ALA A 106 -13.53 20.58 6.81
C ALA A 106 -12.85 21.42 5.71
N ALA A 107 -11.92 22.34 6.05
CA ALA A 107 -11.19 23.11 5.05
C ALA A 107 -9.84 23.61 5.59
N TYR A 108 -8.79 23.46 4.79
CA TYR A 108 -7.47 24.04 5.08
C TYR A 108 -7.41 25.49 4.61
N GLY A 109 -8.17 26.34 5.31
CA GLY A 109 -8.22 27.78 5.05
C GLY A 109 -8.57 28.15 3.60
N GLU A 110 -8.14 29.35 3.18
CA GLU A 110 -8.41 29.87 1.83
C GLU A 110 -7.49 29.28 0.75
N GLN A 111 -6.37 28.65 1.13
CA GLN A 111 -5.38 28.12 0.17
C GLN A 111 -5.83 26.80 -0.46
N HIS A 112 -6.47 25.93 0.32
CA HIS A 112 -7.02 24.66 -0.15
C HIS A 112 -8.47 24.53 0.33
N PRO A 113 -9.39 25.36 -0.24
CA PRO A 113 -10.80 25.23 0.08
C PRO A 113 -11.28 23.84 -0.38
N SER A 114 -12.11 23.19 0.43
CA SER A 114 -12.70 21.87 0.15
C SER A 114 -11.77 20.65 0.26
N THR A 115 -10.53 20.78 0.73
CA THR A 115 -9.70 19.62 1.10
C THR A 115 -9.92 19.24 2.55
N LEU A 116 -9.83 17.94 2.86
CA LEU A 116 -9.73 17.48 4.24
C LEU A 116 -8.46 18.01 4.90
N THR A 117 -8.53 18.25 6.20
CA THR A 117 -7.35 18.51 7.02
C THR A 117 -6.91 17.21 7.67
N ILE A 118 -5.66 16.78 7.47
CA ILE A 118 -5.09 15.60 8.11
C ILE A 118 -4.29 16.04 9.33
N ALA A 119 -4.62 15.50 10.50
CA ALA A 119 -3.85 15.70 11.72
C ALA A 119 -2.74 14.66 11.81
N VAL A 120 -1.50 15.12 11.82
CA VAL A 120 -0.31 14.28 11.83
C VAL A 120 0.43 14.46 13.17
N PRO A 121 0.47 13.44 14.04
CA PRO A 121 1.13 13.53 15.34
C PRO A 121 2.64 13.53 15.20
N SER A 122 3.33 14.16 16.17
CA SER A 122 4.79 14.07 16.27
C SER A 122 5.26 12.62 16.40
N ARG A 123 6.31 12.27 15.65
CA ARG A 123 7.00 10.97 15.74
C ARG A 123 7.67 10.77 17.09
N LEU A 124 8.00 11.86 17.79
CA LEU A 124 8.65 11.80 19.10
C LEU A 124 7.78 11.16 20.18
N TYR A 125 6.45 11.16 20.01
CA TYR A 125 5.55 10.55 20.98
C TYR A 125 5.67 9.03 21.04
N SER A 126 6.21 8.41 19.99
CA SER A 126 6.32 6.97 19.86
C SER A 126 7.70 6.65 19.31
N LEU A 127 8.71 6.59 20.20
CA LEU A 127 10.04 6.18 19.80
C LEU A 127 10.15 4.65 19.70
N PRO A 128 10.95 4.13 18.73
CA PRO A 128 11.24 2.71 18.64
C PRO A 128 11.71 2.10 19.96
N THR A 129 11.17 0.93 20.29
CA THR A 129 11.62 0.04 21.39
C THR A 129 11.78 -1.40 20.87
N GLU A 130 12.34 -2.32 21.67
CA GLU A 130 12.44 -3.72 21.24
C GLU A 130 11.06 -4.34 20.99
N GLU A 131 10.06 -3.94 21.78
CA GLU A 131 8.68 -4.42 21.66
C GLU A 131 7.89 -3.69 20.57
N ARG A 132 8.24 -2.44 20.27
CA ARG A 132 7.59 -1.59 19.25
C ARG A 132 8.63 -1.04 18.27
N PRO A 133 9.24 -1.90 17.42
CA PRO A 133 10.35 -1.51 16.57
C PRO A 133 9.96 -0.48 15.49
N PHE A 134 8.66 -0.37 15.18
CA PHE A 134 8.13 0.53 14.16
C PHE A 134 7.43 1.75 14.74
N ALA A 135 7.64 2.02 16.02
CA ALA A 135 7.05 3.17 16.70
C ALA A 135 7.36 4.48 15.97
N GLY A 136 6.29 5.27 15.77
CA GLY A 136 6.37 6.58 15.11
C GLY A 136 6.25 6.52 13.58
N LYS A 137 6.22 5.33 12.98
CA LYS A 137 5.87 5.16 11.56
C LYS A 137 4.37 5.36 11.35
N ARG A 138 4.02 6.15 10.34
CA ARG A 138 2.64 6.55 10.04
C ARG A 138 2.08 5.72 8.90
N VAL A 139 0.84 5.25 9.08
CA VAL A 139 0.15 4.41 8.11
C VAL A 139 -1.27 4.90 7.85
N ALA A 140 -1.68 4.92 6.59
CA ALA A 140 -3.06 5.17 6.18
C ALA A 140 -3.78 3.85 5.82
N ILE A 141 -5.09 3.78 6.02
CA ILE A 141 -5.84 2.52 5.97
C ILE A 141 -6.95 2.59 4.91
N LYS A 142 -6.92 1.74 3.88
CA LYS A 142 -7.97 1.71 2.84
C LYS A 142 -9.37 1.57 3.45
N ASP A 143 -10.35 2.31 2.93
CA ASP A 143 -11.74 2.36 3.45
C ASP A 143 -12.60 1.10 3.19
N ILE A 144 -11.97 -0.06 3.14
CA ILE A 144 -12.62 -1.36 3.30
C ILE A 144 -12.14 -2.08 4.56
N ILE A 145 -11.15 -1.54 5.27
CA ILE A 145 -10.54 -2.18 6.45
C ILE A 145 -11.08 -1.48 7.71
N HIS A 146 -11.56 -2.26 8.67
CA HIS A 146 -12.18 -1.76 9.89
C HIS A 146 -11.17 -1.09 10.82
N LEU A 147 -11.56 0.07 11.33
CA LEU A 147 -10.94 0.75 12.47
C LEU A 147 -12.00 0.98 13.53
N LYS A 148 -11.72 0.57 14.77
CA LYS A 148 -12.64 0.77 15.89
C LYS A 148 -12.95 2.25 16.09
N GLY A 149 -14.23 2.59 16.25
CA GLY A 149 -14.71 3.96 16.43
C GLY A 149 -15.04 4.70 15.13
N LEU A 150 -14.66 4.15 13.96
CA LEU A 150 -14.91 4.76 12.65
C LEU A 150 -15.86 3.91 11.81
N LYS A 151 -16.64 4.57 10.96
CA LYS A 151 -17.39 3.89 9.90
C LYS A 151 -16.42 3.34 8.86
N THR A 152 -16.81 2.25 8.19
CA THR A 152 -16.12 1.72 7.01
C THR A 152 -17.09 1.74 5.86
N GLY A 153 -16.81 2.60 4.88
CA GLY A 153 -17.77 3.01 3.86
C GLY A 153 -17.64 2.26 2.55
N ALA A 154 -16.50 1.62 2.28
CA ALA A 154 -16.16 1.03 0.99
C ALA A 154 -16.36 2.02 -0.16
N SER A 155 -16.13 3.32 0.11
CA SER A 155 -16.44 4.43 -0.81
C SER A 155 -17.87 4.40 -1.39
N SER A 156 -18.83 3.91 -0.60
CA SER A 156 -20.27 4.03 -0.85
C SER A 156 -20.93 4.89 0.23
N ARG A 157 -21.63 5.94 -0.18
CA ARG A 157 -22.37 6.81 0.75
C ARG A 157 -23.50 6.04 1.43
N ALA A 158 -24.26 5.27 0.65
CA ALA A 158 -25.34 4.44 1.16
C ALA A 158 -24.83 3.40 2.17
N PHE A 159 -23.70 2.73 1.89
CA PHE A 159 -23.11 1.76 2.82
C PHE A 159 -22.60 2.41 4.11
N THR A 160 -21.99 3.60 3.98
CA THR A 160 -21.51 4.40 5.11
C THR A 160 -22.65 4.83 6.02
N ASP A 161 -23.74 5.35 5.46
CA ASP A 161 -24.89 5.83 6.22
C ASP A 161 -25.60 4.69 6.94
N PHE A 162 -25.74 3.54 6.25
CA PHE A 162 -26.44 2.36 6.75
C PHE A 162 -25.74 1.67 7.93
N HIS A 163 -24.41 1.67 7.97
CA HIS A 163 -23.67 0.98 9.03
C HIS A 163 -23.21 1.92 10.15
N PRO A 164 -23.26 1.47 11.42
CA PRO A 164 -22.66 2.21 12.53
C PRO A 164 -21.12 2.17 12.47
N PRO A 165 -20.44 3.01 13.27
CA PRO A 165 -19.00 2.86 13.49
C PRO A 165 -18.63 1.45 13.93
N ARG A 166 -17.47 0.97 13.50
CA ARG A 166 -16.99 -0.39 13.80
C ARG A 166 -16.60 -0.51 15.26
N ASN A 167 -16.91 -1.64 15.88
CA ASN A 167 -16.62 -1.92 17.29
C ASN A 167 -15.25 -2.59 17.52
N HIS A 168 -14.55 -2.97 16.44
CA HIS A 168 -13.23 -3.56 16.47
C HIS A 168 -12.37 -3.01 15.31
N THR A 169 -11.07 -3.04 15.51
CA THR A 169 -10.05 -2.81 14.49
C THR A 169 -9.73 -4.15 13.83
N ALA A 170 -9.53 -4.18 12.52
CA ALA A 170 -9.13 -5.40 11.82
C ALA A 170 -7.83 -5.95 12.42
N PRO A 171 -7.68 -7.28 12.64
CA PRO A 171 -6.51 -7.85 13.33
C PRO A 171 -5.17 -7.42 12.73
N VAL A 172 -5.05 -7.44 11.40
CA VAL A 172 -3.85 -6.98 10.68
C VAL A 172 -3.47 -5.52 10.99
N VAL A 173 -4.45 -4.65 11.23
CA VAL A 173 -4.20 -3.25 11.60
C VAL A 173 -3.87 -3.14 13.08
N GLN A 174 -4.52 -3.93 13.93
CA GLN A 174 -4.20 -4.00 15.35
C GLN A 174 -2.75 -4.46 15.56
N ASP A 175 -2.31 -5.47 14.81
CA ASP A 175 -0.93 -5.97 14.84
C ASP A 175 0.08 -4.86 14.49
N LEU A 176 -0.22 -4.00 13.52
CA LEU A 176 0.64 -2.85 13.21
C LEU A 176 0.64 -1.80 14.34
N ILE A 177 -0.53 -1.48 14.91
CA ILE A 177 -0.65 -0.53 16.02
C ILE A 177 0.16 -1.02 17.24
N ASP A 178 0.04 -2.30 17.55
CA ASP A 178 0.76 -2.96 18.65
C ASP A 178 2.27 -2.88 18.44
N GLN A 179 2.73 -3.07 17.20
CA GLN A 179 4.14 -2.91 16.81
C GLN A 179 4.64 -1.45 16.77
N GLY A 180 3.76 -0.45 16.94
CA GLY A 180 4.15 0.95 17.05
C GLY A 180 3.61 1.90 15.97
N PHE A 181 2.97 1.37 14.93
CA PHE A 181 2.46 2.20 13.84
C PHE A 181 1.38 3.18 14.32
N VAL A 182 1.34 4.33 13.67
CA VAL A 182 0.41 5.42 13.97
C VAL A 182 -0.54 5.61 12.79
N VAL A 183 -1.82 5.36 13.02
CA VAL A 183 -2.85 5.54 11.99
C VAL A 183 -3.21 7.01 11.84
N VAL A 184 -3.23 7.53 10.61
CA VAL A 184 -3.49 8.95 10.31
C VAL A 184 -4.81 9.22 9.59
N GLY A 185 -5.42 8.19 9.01
CA GLY A 185 -6.70 8.35 8.31
C GLY A 185 -7.10 7.13 7.51
N LYS A 186 -8.32 7.18 6.95
CA LYS A 186 -8.78 6.18 5.98
C LYS A 186 -8.71 6.73 4.55
N THR A 187 -8.14 5.96 3.64
CA THR A 187 -7.95 6.32 2.24
C THR A 187 -9.10 5.84 1.36
N LYS A 188 -9.37 6.60 0.29
CA LYS A 188 -10.39 6.26 -0.70
C LYS A 188 -10.08 4.97 -1.45
N THR A 189 -11.14 4.30 -1.86
CA THR A 189 -11.13 3.12 -2.73
C THR A 189 -12.14 3.34 -3.85
N THR A 190 -12.06 2.58 -4.94
CA THR A 190 -13.24 2.42 -5.80
C THR A 190 -14.36 1.75 -4.99
N GLN A 191 -15.62 1.98 -5.38
CA GLN A 191 -16.76 1.49 -4.62
C GLN A 191 -16.71 -0.04 -4.48
N PHE A 192 -16.74 -0.56 -3.24
CA PHE A 192 -16.60 -2.00 -2.93
C PHE A 192 -15.39 -2.69 -3.57
N ALA A 193 -14.29 -1.94 -3.75
CA ALA A 193 -13.05 -2.41 -4.35
C ALA A 193 -13.18 -2.88 -5.82
N ASP A 194 -14.19 -2.38 -6.54
CA ASP A 194 -14.51 -2.75 -7.93
C ASP A 194 -13.62 -2.06 -8.99
N SER A 195 -13.76 -2.46 -10.25
CA SER A 195 -12.98 -1.96 -11.40
C SER A 195 -13.59 -0.67 -11.95
N GLU A 196 -13.40 0.45 -11.25
CA GLU A 196 -13.94 1.76 -11.64
C GLU A 196 -12.86 2.65 -12.26
N TRP A 197 -13.21 3.33 -13.36
CA TRP A 197 -12.36 4.34 -13.99
C TRP A 197 -12.86 5.76 -13.69
N PRO A 198 -11.98 6.66 -13.24
CA PRO A 198 -12.31 8.07 -13.21
C PRO A 198 -12.63 8.60 -14.61
N THR A 199 -13.40 9.69 -14.74
CA THR A 199 -14.19 10.32 -13.68
C THR A 199 -15.59 9.71 -13.56
N ARG A 200 -16.12 9.13 -14.64
CA ARG A 200 -17.55 8.75 -14.73
C ARG A 200 -17.98 7.69 -13.70
N ASP A 201 -17.12 6.74 -13.37
CA ASP A 201 -17.52 5.66 -12.45
C ASP A 201 -17.47 6.10 -10.98
N TRP A 202 -16.66 7.11 -10.65
CA TRP A 202 -16.46 7.64 -9.30
C TRP A 202 -17.55 8.67 -8.93
N VAL A 203 -18.78 8.18 -8.71
CA VAL A 203 -19.96 9.05 -8.47
C VAL A 203 -20.14 9.41 -7.00
N ASP A 204 -20.03 8.44 -6.09
CA ASP A 204 -20.24 8.67 -4.64
C ASP A 204 -19.15 9.56 -4.02
N TYR A 205 -17.89 9.34 -4.43
CA TYR A 205 -16.73 10.14 -4.07
C TYR A 205 -15.87 10.32 -5.32
N HIS A 206 -15.27 11.50 -5.48
CA HIS A 206 -14.34 11.73 -6.58
C HIS A 206 -13.04 10.96 -6.34
N GLY A 207 -12.50 10.36 -7.41
CA GLY A 207 -11.23 9.64 -7.36
C GLY A 207 -10.04 10.58 -7.05
N PRO A 208 -9.01 10.08 -6.35
CA PRO A 208 -7.85 10.89 -5.97
C PRO A 208 -7.05 11.37 -7.19
N PHE A 209 -6.16 12.32 -6.99
CA PHE A 209 -5.21 12.79 -8.00
C PHE A 209 -3.92 11.97 -7.95
N ASN A 210 -3.43 11.60 -9.13
CA ASN A 210 -2.11 10.99 -9.30
C ASN A 210 -1.09 12.13 -9.32
N PRO A 211 -0.07 12.16 -8.44
CA PRO A 211 0.90 13.25 -8.40
C PRO A 211 1.96 13.18 -9.53
N ARG A 212 1.91 12.18 -10.41
CA ARG A 212 2.87 12.00 -11.51
C ARG A 212 2.44 12.76 -12.77
N GLY A 213 3.44 13.09 -13.59
CA GLY A 213 3.25 13.91 -14.78
C GLY A 213 2.60 15.26 -14.44
N ASP A 214 1.56 15.61 -15.18
CA ASP A 214 0.81 16.87 -15.01
C ASP A 214 -0.25 16.86 -13.88
N GLY A 215 -0.35 15.76 -13.12
CA GLY A 215 -1.38 15.61 -12.07
C GLY A 215 -2.72 15.02 -12.55
N TYR A 216 -2.89 14.77 -13.85
CA TYR A 216 -4.13 14.31 -14.48
C TYR A 216 -4.04 12.91 -15.09
N LEU A 217 -2.96 12.18 -14.82
CA LEU A 217 -2.92 10.74 -15.06
C LEU A 217 -3.93 9.99 -14.19
N THR A 218 -4.37 8.82 -14.64
CA THR A 218 -5.23 7.96 -13.82
C THR A 218 -4.51 7.53 -12.53
N PRO A 219 -5.17 7.54 -11.35
CA PRO A 219 -4.61 6.96 -10.13
C PRO A 219 -4.70 5.43 -10.11
N SER A 220 -5.37 4.82 -11.10
CA SER A 220 -5.78 3.41 -11.13
C SER A 220 -6.62 3.01 -9.90
N GLY A 221 -6.83 1.72 -9.66
CA GLY A 221 -7.68 1.23 -8.58
C GLY A 221 -7.49 -0.26 -8.28
N SER A 222 -8.13 -0.80 -7.23
CA SER A 222 -9.07 -0.11 -6.35
C SER A 222 -8.45 0.65 -5.18
N SER A 223 -7.19 0.41 -4.82
CA SER A 223 -6.53 1.10 -3.70
C SER A 223 -5.98 2.49 -4.08
N ALA A 224 -6.75 3.25 -4.86
CA ALA A 224 -6.34 4.51 -5.48
C ALA A 224 -5.87 5.55 -4.45
N GLY A 225 -6.63 5.72 -3.36
CA GLY A 225 -6.31 6.70 -2.32
C GLY A 225 -5.07 6.31 -1.52
N SER A 226 -4.87 5.02 -1.26
CA SER A 226 -3.66 4.52 -0.58
C SER A 226 -2.40 4.84 -1.36
N ALA A 227 -2.40 4.57 -2.66
CA ALA A 227 -1.26 4.87 -3.52
C ALA A 227 -1.04 6.38 -3.66
N ALA A 228 -2.11 7.17 -3.89
CA ALA A 228 -2.04 8.62 -3.99
C ALA A 228 -1.50 9.28 -2.72
N ALA A 229 -1.92 8.81 -1.55
CA ALA A 229 -1.43 9.34 -0.28
C ALA A 229 0.08 9.10 -0.12
N VAL A 230 0.56 7.88 -0.39
CA VAL A 230 2.00 7.54 -0.28
C VAL A 230 2.85 8.29 -1.30
N ALA A 231 2.36 8.40 -2.54
CA ALA A 231 3.05 9.09 -3.63
C ALA A 231 3.11 10.63 -3.42
N THR A 232 2.13 11.21 -2.72
CA THR A 232 2.01 12.68 -2.55
C THR A 232 2.63 13.20 -1.26
N TYR A 233 2.53 12.46 -0.15
CA TYR A 233 2.78 13.01 1.19
C TYR A 233 4.03 12.44 1.86
N PRO A 234 5.15 13.20 1.92
CA PRO A 234 6.38 12.75 2.57
C PRO A 234 6.22 12.44 4.06
N TRP A 235 5.25 13.07 4.73
CA TRP A 235 4.96 12.85 6.14
C TRP A 235 4.29 11.49 6.42
N LEU A 236 3.76 10.81 5.40
CA LEU A 236 3.15 9.48 5.49
C LEU A 236 4.17 8.42 5.07
N ASP A 237 4.45 7.41 5.88
CA ASP A 237 5.42 6.36 5.50
C ASP A 237 4.76 5.27 4.63
N PHE A 238 3.55 4.85 5.01
CA PHE A 238 2.91 3.67 4.45
C PHE A 238 1.41 3.87 4.23
N ALA A 239 0.83 3.03 3.36
CA ALA A 239 -0.61 2.83 3.34
C ALA A 239 -0.93 1.36 3.14
N LEU A 240 -1.99 0.87 3.79
CA LEU A 240 -2.54 -0.45 3.50
C LEU A 240 -3.53 -0.38 2.34
N GLY A 241 -3.61 -1.48 1.59
CA GLY A 241 -4.54 -1.69 0.50
C GLY A 241 -5.00 -3.14 0.46
N SER A 242 -5.81 -3.45 -0.55
CA SER A 242 -6.20 -4.83 -0.86
C SER A 242 -5.99 -5.14 -2.32
N ASP A 243 -5.66 -6.40 -2.63
CA ASP A 243 -5.51 -6.91 -3.98
C ASP A 243 -6.32 -8.21 -4.16
N THR A 244 -7.38 -8.13 -4.95
CA THR A 244 -8.19 -9.29 -5.38
C THR A 244 -7.70 -9.79 -6.74
N LEU A 245 -7.49 -8.87 -7.69
CA LEU A 245 -6.99 -9.18 -9.04
C LEU A 245 -5.80 -8.32 -9.49
N GLY A 246 -5.66 -7.10 -8.94
CA GLY A 246 -4.59 -6.16 -9.27
C GLY A 246 -4.62 -4.87 -8.45
N SER A 247 -5.44 -4.80 -7.40
CA SER A 247 -5.82 -3.55 -6.74
C SER A 247 -4.76 -2.93 -5.82
N ILE A 248 -3.61 -3.58 -5.64
CA ILE A 248 -2.39 -2.95 -5.12
C ILE A 248 -1.41 -2.70 -6.26
N ARG A 249 -1.24 -3.69 -7.12
CA ARG A 249 -0.22 -3.66 -8.18
C ARG A 249 -0.47 -2.58 -9.23
N ALA A 250 -1.69 -2.45 -9.73
CA ALA A 250 -2.05 -1.44 -10.72
C ALA A 250 -1.87 0.02 -10.21
N PRO A 251 -2.38 0.41 -9.01
CA PRO A 251 -2.14 1.75 -8.49
C PRO A 251 -0.70 2.01 -8.05
N ALA A 252 0.06 0.99 -7.63
CA ALA A 252 1.50 1.14 -7.38
C ALA A 252 2.26 1.50 -8.67
N ALA A 253 1.96 0.77 -9.76
CA ALA A 253 2.56 1.00 -11.07
C ALA A 253 2.22 2.38 -11.62
N ALA A 254 0.93 2.76 -11.59
CA ALA A 254 0.44 4.03 -12.11
C ALA A 254 1.02 5.26 -11.39
N GLN A 255 1.42 5.10 -10.12
CA GLN A 255 1.87 6.22 -9.28
C GLN A 255 3.36 6.14 -8.94
N ALA A 256 4.12 5.26 -9.62
CA ALA A 256 5.54 5.05 -9.42
C ALA A 256 5.93 4.87 -7.94
N ILE A 257 5.32 3.91 -7.25
CA ILE A 257 5.66 3.55 -5.87
C ILE A 257 5.73 2.03 -5.72
N PHE A 258 6.31 1.56 -4.62
CA PHE A 258 6.35 0.13 -4.32
C PHE A 258 5.01 -0.33 -3.75
N GLY A 259 4.53 -1.48 -4.21
CA GLY A 259 3.30 -2.10 -3.70
C GLY A 259 3.30 -3.60 -3.95
N MET A 260 2.84 -4.38 -2.97
CA MET A 260 2.84 -5.84 -3.07
C MET A 260 1.46 -6.44 -2.79
N ARG A 261 1.04 -7.31 -3.69
CA ARG A 261 0.08 -8.37 -3.37
C ARG A 261 0.87 -9.49 -2.69
N PRO A 262 0.58 -9.88 -1.44
CA PRO A 262 1.24 -11.03 -0.83
C PRO A 262 0.64 -12.35 -1.31
N THR A 263 1.26 -13.44 -0.85
CA THR A 263 0.69 -14.79 -0.87
C THR A 263 -0.76 -14.77 -0.35
N LEU A 264 -1.65 -15.50 -1.01
CA LEU A 264 -3.02 -15.66 -0.53
C LEU A 264 -3.01 -16.27 0.88
N GLY A 265 -3.59 -15.57 1.85
CA GLY A 265 -3.63 -16.00 3.25
C GLY A 265 -2.40 -15.63 4.08
N ALA A 266 -1.45 -14.85 3.55
CA ALA A 266 -0.30 -14.34 4.33
C ALA A 266 -0.72 -13.45 5.52
N THR A 267 -1.84 -12.76 5.38
CA THR A 267 -2.44 -11.89 6.41
C THR A 267 -3.91 -12.24 6.57
N SER A 268 -4.44 -12.11 7.78
CA SER A 268 -5.88 -12.21 8.01
C SER A 268 -6.63 -11.11 7.26
N THR A 269 -7.70 -11.48 6.56
CA THR A 269 -8.66 -10.56 5.92
C THR A 269 -9.87 -10.29 6.83
N GLU A 270 -9.85 -10.77 8.08
CA GLU A 270 -10.88 -10.46 9.07
C GLU A 270 -10.97 -8.94 9.29
N GLY A 271 -12.19 -8.43 9.41
CA GLY A 271 -12.42 -7.00 9.55
C GLY A 271 -12.22 -6.19 8.27
N MET A 272 -12.20 -6.85 7.10
CA MET A 272 -12.28 -6.20 5.79
C MET A 272 -13.66 -6.42 5.16
N VAL A 273 -14.19 -5.42 4.45
CA VAL A 273 -15.34 -5.58 3.54
C VAL A 273 -14.89 -6.46 2.36
N PRO A 274 -15.40 -7.69 2.21
CA PRO A 274 -14.84 -8.67 1.29
C PRO A 274 -15.25 -8.40 -0.15
N TYR A 275 -14.36 -8.70 -1.10
CA TYR A 275 -14.74 -8.91 -2.50
C TYR A 275 -14.91 -10.40 -2.75
N SER A 276 -13.89 -11.21 -2.42
CA SER A 276 -13.95 -12.66 -2.47
C SER A 276 -12.89 -13.26 -1.54
N ALA A 277 -13.33 -14.04 -0.56
CA ALA A 277 -12.44 -14.61 0.46
C ALA A 277 -11.33 -15.50 -0.11
N ASN A 278 -11.57 -16.13 -1.27
CA ASN A 278 -10.61 -17.01 -1.95
C ASN A 278 -9.59 -16.26 -2.81
N TRP A 279 -9.68 -14.93 -2.89
CA TRP A 279 -8.87 -14.09 -3.77
C TRP A 279 -8.24 -12.90 -3.06
N ASP A 280 -8.92 -12.39 -2.05
CA ASP A 280 -8.55 -11.17 -1.36
C ASP A 280 -7.27 -11.33 -0.55
N THR A 281 -6.39 -10.35 -0.70
CA THR A 281 -5.17 -10.22 0.09
C THR A 281 -5.05 -8.80 0.60
N LEU A 282 -4.40 -8.64 1.77
CA LEU A 282 -4.06 -7.35 2.34
C LEU A 282 -2.56 -7.12 2.21
N GLY A 283 -2.22 -6.01 1.56
CA GLY A 283 -0.85 -5.56 1.45
C GLY A 283 -0.78 -4.06 1.62
N GLY A 284 0.25 -3.45 1.04
CA GLY A 284 0.41 -2.02 1.19
C GLY A 284 1.37 -1.41 0.21
N PHE A 285 1.73 -0.18 0.51
CA PHE A 285 2.50 0.72 -0.33
C PHE A 285 3.58 1.42 0.47
N ALA A 286 4.72 1.69 -0.17
CA ALA A 286 5.79 2.54 0.34
C ALA A 286 6.48 3.27 -0.82
N ARG A 287 7.17 4.38 -0.54
CA ARG A 287 7.90 5.14 -1.58
C ARG A 287 9.20 4.47 -2.00
N THR A 288 9.92 3.88 -1.05
CA THR A 288 11.23 3.28 -1.30
C THR A 288 11.24 1.78 -1.03
N ALA A 289 12.17 1.05 -1.67
CA ALA A 289 12.34 -0.39 -1.45
C ALA A 289 12.67 -0.73 0.01
N SER A 290 13.48 0.10 0.69
CA SER A 290 13.83 -0.08 2.10
C SER A 290 12.64 0.15 3.05
N GLU A 291 11.81 1.15 2.76
CA GLU A 291 10.56 1.33 3.50
C GLU A 291 9.61 0.17 3.23
N PHE A 292 9.53 -0.31 2.00
CA PHE A 292 8.70 -1.46 1.67
C PHE A 292 9.12 -2.72 2.42
N GLU A 293 10.43 -2.97 2.56
CA GLU A 293 10.95 -4.07 3.38
C GLU A 293 10.50 -3.93 4.85
N ILE A 294 10.51 -2.72 5.42
CA ILE A 294 9.99 -2.47 6.78
C ILE A 294 8.52 -2.87 6.90
N LEU A 295 7.68 -2.40 5.97
CA LEU A 295 6.24 -2.72 5.97
C LEU A 295 6.01 -4.23 5.80
N ALA A 296 6.72 -4.86 4.88
CA ALA A 296 6.60 -6.29 4.62
C ALA A 296 7.00 -7.14 5.83
N ASN A 297 8.06 -6.77 6.55
CA ASN A 297 8.46 -7.48 7.75
C ASN A 297 7.44 -7.31 8.89
N ALA A 298 6.77 -6.15 8.98
CA ALA A 298 5.71 -5.90 9.95
C ALA A 298 4.43 -6.71 9.65
N LEU A 299 4.13 -6.94 8.37
CA LEU A 299 2.93 -7.65 7.91
C LEU A 299 3.12 -9.17 7.78
N TYR A 300 4.28 -9.63 7.31
CA TYR A 300 4.51 -11.01 6.85
C TYR A 300 5.67 -11.71 7.56
N GLY A 301 6.47 -10.98 8.35
CA GLY A 301 7.66 -11.51 9.00
C GLY A 301 7.33 -12.43 10.18
N THR A 302 8.27 -13.32 10.52
CA THR A 302 8.19 -14.17 11.72
C THR A 302 9.04 -13.57 12.85
N GLY A 303 8.54 -13.65 14.09
CA GLY A 303 9.04 -12.84 15.22
C GLY A 303 10.55 -12.96 15.55
N SER A 304 11.23 -14.06 15.23
CA SER A 304 12.67 -14.19 15.52
C SER A 304 13.56 -13.52 14.47
N ASP A 305 13.23 -13.67 13.18
CA ASP A 305 14.05 -13.18 12.06
C ASP A 305 13.80 -11.69 11.79
N THR A 306 12.56 -11.23 12.03
CA THR A 306 12.19 -9.82 11.96
C THR A 306 12.91 -9.00 13.03
N ARG A 307 12.99 -9.48 14.28
CA ARG A 307 13.43 -8.64 15.41
C ARG A 307 14.89 -8.16 15.29
N ASP A 308 15.85 -9.04 15.03
CA ASP A 308 17.27 -8.63 14.94
C ASP A 308 17.56 -7.78 13.69
N ARG A 309 16.87 -8.05 12.58
CA ARG A 309 16.99 -7.28 11.34
C ARG A 309 16.37 -5.88 11.48
N MET A 310 15.21 -5.77 12.14
CA MET A 310 14.52 -4.50 12.34
C MET A 310 15.20 -3.62 13.40
N LEU A 311 15.77 -4.19 14.46
CA LEU A 311 16.61 -3.41 15.38
C LEU A 311 17.73 -2.70 14.62
N LYS A 312 18.32 -3.35 13.62
CA LYS A 312 19.37 -2.74 12.79
C LYS A 312 18.82 -1.69 11.82
N LEU A 313 17.71 -1.97 11.12
CA LEU A 313 17.11 -1.03 10.16
C LEU A 313 16.46 0.21 10.80
N CYS A 314 15.84 0.06 11.98
CA CYS A 314 15.08 1.13 12.63
C CYS A 314 15.90 1.96 13.65
N PHE A 315 16.88 1.37 14.33
CA PHE A 315 17.62 2.07 15.41
C PHE A 315 19.02 2.50 15.03
N LEU A 316 19.68 1.76 14.15
CA LEU A 316 21.01 2.10 13.71
C LEU A 316 20.85 2.80 12.37
N SER A 317 20.84 4.14 12.39
CA SER A 317 20.92 5.01 11.19
C SER A 317 22.24 4.81 10.41
N ARG A 318 22.90 3.67 10.60
CA ARG A 318 24.11 3.22 9.96
C ARG A 318 23.73 2.07 9.05
N GLU A 319 24.04 2.26 7.78
CA GLU A 319 23.99 1.27 6.72
C GLU A 319 24.35 -0.12 7.25
N VAL A 320 23.35 -0.99 7.30
CA VAL A 320 23.50 -2.35 7.81
C VAL A 320 24.12 -3.18 6.70
N GLU A 321 25.32 -3.73 6.91
CA GLU A 321 25.80 -4.85 6.10
C GLU A 321 24.88 -6.04 6.38
N LEU A 322 23.92 -6.26 5.46
CA LEU A 322 23.00 -7.38 5.52
C LEU A 322 23.79 -8.70 5.37
N PRO A 323 23.42 -9.78 6.09
CA PRO A 323 23.98 -11.09 5.84
C PRO A 323 23.87 -11.38 4.34
N SER A 324 25.01 -11.68 3.71
CA SER A 324 25.12 -11.76 2.26
C SER A 324 23.96 -12.56 1.66
N LEU A 325 23.17 -11.92 0.78
CA LEU A 325 22.15 -12.53 -0.09
C LEU A 325 22.66 -13.79 -0.84
N ARG A 326 23.98 -14.01 -0.85
CA ARG A 326 24.71 -15.08 -1.54
C ARG A 326 24.22 -16.51 -1.30
N ARG A 327 23.44 -16.81 -0.25
CA ARG A 327 22.90 -18.17 -0.03
C ARG A 327 21.46 -18.38 -0.52
N THR A 328 20.77 -17.32 -0.97
CA THR A 328 19.32 -17.30 -1.26
C THR A 328 19.00 -16.34 -2.41
N ARG A 329 19.73 -16.38 -3.53
CA ARG A 329 19.39 -15.61 -4.74
C ARG A 329 18.69 -16.51 -5.76
N PRO A 330 17.51 -16.13 -6.27
CA PRO A 330 16.81 -16.92 -7.28
C PRO A 330 17.76 -17.32 -8.40
N THR A 331 17.74 -18.60 -8.78
CA THR A 331 18.62 -19.15 -9.81
C THR A 331 18.02 -19.04 -11.21
N THR A 332 16.74 -18.66 -11.29
CA THR A 332 15.99 -18.54 -12.54
C THR A 332 15.22 -17.22 -12.56
N LEU A 333 15.38 -16.46 -13.64
CA LEU A 333 14.56 -15.28 -13.96
C LEU A 333 13.69 -15.63 -15.18
N LEU A 334 12.38 -15.66 -15.01
CA LEU A 334 11.41 -15.96 -16.07
C LEU A 334 10.85 -14.67 -16.67
N ILE A 335 10.73 -14.62 -18.00
CA ILE A 335 10.04 -13.56 -18.74
C ILE A 335 8.93 -14.21 -19.57
N PRO A 336 7.65 -13.93 -19.29
CA PRO A 336 6.54 -14.46 -20.07
C PRO A 336 6.42 -13.67 -21.38
N GLU A 337 7.01 -14.18 -22.46
CA GLU A 337 7.21 -13.42 -23.70
C GLU A 337 5.91 -13.09 -24.43
N ASP A 338 4.88 -13.92 -24.25
CA ASP A 338 3.52 -13.70 -24.75
C ASP A 338 2.80 -12.51 -24.09
N TYR A 339 3.42 -11.92 -23.06
CA TYR A 339 2.97 -10.71 -22.38
C TYR A 339 4.04 -9.61 -22.32
N TRP A 340 5.22 -9.84 -22.90
CA TRP A 340 6.36 -8.92 -22.87
C TRP A 340 6.62 -8.29 -24.26
N GLU A 341 5.60 -8.17 -25.08
CA GLU A 341 5.65 -7.46 -26.35
C GLU A 341 5.43 -5.97 -26.10
N ILE A 342 6.50 -5.27 -25.72
CA ILE A 342 6.53 -3.82 -25.83
C ILE A 342 7.09 -3.53 -27.21
N GLU A 343 6.32 -2.83 -28.04
CA GLU A 343 6.79 -2.34 -29.33
C GLU A 343 8.14 -1.62 -29.16
N ASP A 344 9.01 -1.68 -30.17
CA ASP A 344 10.29 -0.96 -30.17
C ASP A 344 10.04 0.53 -29.84
N GLY A 345 10.38 0.93 -28.61
CA GLY A 345 10.04 2.23 -28.05
C GLY A 345 10.75 2.49 -26.71
N GLU A 346 10.62 3.70 -26.18
CA GLU A 346 11.33 4.11 -24.95
C GLU A 346 10.94 3.26 -23.74
N SER A 347 9.68 2.86 -23.61
CA SER A 347 9.21 1.96 -22.54
C SER A 347 9.88 0.58 -22.60
N ALA A 348 10.11 0.04 -23.80
CA ALA A 348 10.84 -1.22 -23.99
C ALA A 348 12.30 -1.09 -23.54
N ARG A 349 12.95 0.03 -23.87
CA ARG A 349 14.33 0.32 -23.47
C ARG A 349 14.48 0.38 -21.95
N VAL A 350 13.58 1.09 -21.27
CA VAL A 350 13.56 1.19 -19.80
C VAL A 350 13.45 -0.18 -19.15
N PHE A 351 12.56 -1.04 -19.64
CA PHE A 351 12.40 -2.39 -19.10
C PHE A 351 13.60 -3.27 -19.38
N GLU A 352 14.15 -3.22 -20.59
CA GLU A 352 15.34 -3.98 -20.95
C GLU A 352 16.54 -3.59 -20.09
N GLU A 353 16.75 -2.30 -19.84
CA GLU A 353 17.79 -1.80 -18.93
C GLU A 353 17.59 -2.34 -17.51
N PHE A 354 16.36 -2.34 -16.99
CA PHE A 354 16.07 -2.91 -15.68
C PHE A 354 16.33 -4.41 -15.63
N ILE A 355 15.85 -5.18 -16.62
CA ILE A 355 16.03 -6.64 -16.66
C ILE A 355 17.52 -7.00 -16.78
N ALA A 356 18.29 -6.28 -17.59
CA ALA A 356 19.74 -6.50 -17.71
C ALA A 356 20.46 -6.30 -16.36
N ARG A 357 20.09 -5.25 -15.61
CA ARG A 357 20.66 -5.03 -14.27
C ARG A 357 20.19 -6.09 -13.27
N LEU A 358 18.95 -6.58 -13.38
CA LEU A 358 18.45 -7.68 -12.56
C LEU A 358 19.20 -8.99 -12.83
N GLU A 359 19.49 -9.31 -14.10
CA GLU A 359 20.33 -10.43 -14.51
C GLU A 359 21.73 -10.34 -13.87
N ASP A 360 22.35 -9.16 -13.93
CA ASP A 360 23.66 -8.92 -13.34
C ASP A 360 23.62 -9.00 -11.81
N PHE A 361 22.61 -8.44 -11.16
CA PHE A 361 22.45 -8.56 -9.71
C PHE A 361 22.28 -10.01 -9.25
N LEU A 362 21.45 -10.78 -9.96
CA LEU A 362 21.19 -12.18 -9.65
C LEU A 362 22.31 -13.13 -10.08
N GLN A 363 23.15 -12.70 -11.03
CA GLN A 363 24.13 -13.54 -11.73
C GLN A 363 23.45 -14.71 -12.48
N VAL A 364 22.30 -14.43 -13.10
CA VAL A 364 21.53 -15.39 -13.91
C VAL A 364 21.14 -14.73 -15.23
N LYS A 365 20.91 -15.52 -16.27
CA LYS A 365 20.29 -15.04 -17.50
C LYS A 365 18.80 -15.33 -17.49
N ARG A 366 18.02 -14.44 -18.09
CA ARG A 366 16.59 -14.59 -18.24
C ARG A 366 16.28 -15.81 -19.12
N THR A 367 15.22 -16.51 -18.75
CA THR A 367 14.60 -17.57 -19.52
C THR A 367 13.25 -17.06 -20.01
N ARG A 368 13.08 -17.02 -21.33
CA ARG A 368 11.79 -16.69 -21.93
C ARG A 368 10.87 -17.91 -21.84
N VAL A 369 9.63 -17.67 -21.46
CA VAL A 369 8.59 -18.69 -21.41
C VAL A 369 7.37 -18.19 -22.16
N ASN A 370 6.78 -19.03 -22.99
CA ASN A 370 5.50 -18.76 -23.65
C ASN A 370 4.43 -19.56 -22.94
N LEU A 371 3.54 -18.91 -22.20
CA LEU A 371 2.56 -19.61 -21.36
C LEU A 371 1.49 -20.30 -22.21
N GLN A 372 1.08 -19.70 -23.32
CA GLN A 372 0.14 -20.30 -24.27
C GLN A 372 0.68 -21.59 -24.90
N GLU A 373 1.93 -21.57 -25.35
CA GLU A 373 2.60 -22.76 -25.92
C GLU A 373 2.84 -23.82 -24.85
N SER A 374 3.34 -23.42 -23.68
CA SER A 374 3.54 -24.33 -22.54
C SER A 374 2.22 -25.02 -22.16
N TRP A 375 1.11 -24.27 -22.10
CA TRP A 375 -0.21 -24.82 -21.83
C TRP A 375 -0.62 -25.81 -22.93
N LYS A 376 -0.50 -25.44 -24.20
CA LYS A 376 -0.84 -26.33 -25.33
C LYS A 376 -0.10 -27.68 -25.26
N GLU A 377 1.14 -27.69 -24.81
CA GLU A 377 1.97 -28.90 -24.71
C GLU A 377 1.72 -29.71 -23.43
N THR A 378 1.43 -29.06 -22.32
CA THR A 378 1.47 -29.68 -20.97
C THR A 378 0.14 -29.63 -20.21
N ARG A 379 -0.91 -29.03 -20.78
CA ARG A 379 -2.25 -28.96 -20.18
C ARG A 379 -2.79 -30.34 -19.79
N PRO A 380 -3.59 -30.43 -18.72
CA PRO A 380 -4.22 -31.67 -18.31
C PRO A 380 -5.06 -32.32 -19.41
N LYS A 381 -5.13 -33.65 -19.39
CA LYS A 381 -5.96 -34.42 -20.33
C LYS A 381 -7.43 -34.02 -20.20
N GLY A 382 -8.05 -33.67 -21.32
CA GLY A 382 -9.46 -33.24 -21.38
C GLY A 382 -9.65 -31.73 -21.45
N MET A 383 -8.59 -30.92 -21.35
CA MET A 383 -8.63 -29.48 -21.57
C MET A 383 -8.02 -29.13 -22.94
N ASP A 384 -8.82 -29.24 -24.01
CA ASP A 384 -8.30 -29.04 -25.38
C ASP A 384 -8.21 -27.56 -25.81
N GLU A 385 -8.72 -26.65 -24.98
CA GLU A 385 -8.77 -25.21 -25.23
C GLU A 385 -7.41 -24.52 -25.03
N SER A 386 -7.28 -23.30 -25.57
CA SER A 386 -6.14 -22.41 -25.26
C SER A 386 -6.16 -21.97 -23.80
N LEU A 387 -5.03 -21.48 -23.27
CA LEU A 387 -4.97 -20.97 -21.90
C LEU A 387 -5.97 -19.81 -21.74
N ALA A 388 -5.97 -18.86 -22.67
CA ALA A 388 -6.89 -17.73 -22.62
C ALA A 388 -8.36 -18.13 -22.68
N SER A 389 -8.72 -19.18 -23.41
CA SER A 389 -10.09 -19.69 -23.50
C SER A 389 -10.51 -20.43 -22.23
N ALA A 390 -9.66 -21.35 -21.75
CA ALA A 390 -9.96 -22.18 -20.57
C ALA A 390 -10.17 -21.33 -19.32
N PHE A 391 -9.44 -20.22 -19.20
CA PHE A 391 -9.48 -19.35 -18.02
C PHE A 391 -10.34 -18.09 -18.20
N HIS A 392 -11.01 -17.92 -19.35
CA HIS A 392 -11.71 -16.68 -19.71
C HIS A 392 -12.74 -16.22 -18.67
N TYR A 393 -13.52 -17.15 -18.10
CA TYR A 393 -14.61 -16.81 -17.17
C TYR A 393 -14.25 -17.02 -15.70
N VAL A 394 -13.02 -17.44 -15.38
CA VAL A 394 -12.68 -17.94 -14.03
C VAL A 394 -12.88 -16.87 -12.96
N PHE A 395 -12.37 -15.66 -13.16
CA PHE A 395 -12.57 -14.55 -12.21
C PHE A 395 -14.05 -14.17 -12.06
N ASP A 396 -14.80 -14.25 -13.15
CA ASP A 396 -16.22 -13.88 -13.16
C ASP A 396 -17.07 -14.91 -12.41
N TRP A 397 -16.85 -16.19 -12.69
CA TRP A 397 -17.59 -17.28 -12.05
C TRP A 397 -17.26 -17.46 -10.57
N SER A 398 -16.04 -17.13 -10.18
CA SER A 398 -15.59 -17.20 -8.78
C SER A 398 -15.72 -15.84 -8.07
N ALA A 399 -14.73 -14.96 -8.19
CA ALA A 399 -14.64 -13.74 -7.39
C ALA A 399 -15.84 -12.79 -7.55
N ASN A 400 -16.30 -12.50 -8.78
CA ASN A 400 -17.45 -11.61 -8.97
C ASN A 400 -18.74 -12.22 -8.41
N ARG A 401 -18.85 -13.55 -8.43
CA ARG A 401 -19.97 -14.25 -7.82
C ARG A 401 -19.95 -14.16 -6.30
N ASP A 402 -18.80 -14.34 -5.67
CA ASP A 402 -18.63 -14.19 -4.22
C ASP A 402 -19.03 -12.78 -3.78
N GLN A 403 -18.57 -11.74 -4.48
CA GLN A 403 -18.92 -10.36 -4.15
C GLN A 403 -20.43 -10.13 -4.18
N TRP A 404 -21.12 -10.73 -5.15
CA TRP A 404 -22.59 -10.69 -5.21
C TRP A 404 -23.24 -11.42 -4.03
N THR A 405 -22.86 -12.67 -3.77
CA THR A 405 -23.53 -13.50 -2.77
C THR A 405 -23.22 -13.08 -1.34
N ASP A 406 -22.00 -12.64 -1.08
CA ASP A 406 -21.46 -12.51 0.27
C ASP A 406 -21.48 -11.07 0.76
N LEU A 407 -21.52 -10.09 -0.15
CA LEU A 407 -21.55 -8.66 0.17
C LEU A 407 -22.77 -7.93 -0.40
N LEU A 408 -22.88 -7.84 -1.73
CA LEU A 408 -23.79 -6.89 -2.38
C LEU A 408 -25.25 -7.28 -2.20
N LYS A 409 -25.60 -8.56 -2.39
CA LYS A 409 -26.99 -9.01 -2.23
C LYS A 409 -27.48 -8.85 -0.78
N PRO A 410 -26.76 -9.33 0.26
CA PRO A 410 -27.16 -9.08 1.65
C PRO A 410 -27.34 -7.59 1.97
N PHE A 411 -26.39 -6.75 1.55
CA PHE A 411 -26.48 -5.30 1.77
C PHE A 411 -27.70 -4.68 1.09
N ILE A 412 -27.93 -4.97 -0.20
CA ILE A 412 -29.05 -4.42 -0.97
C ILE A 412 -30.40 -4.85 -0.37
N ASP A 413 -30.51 -6.11 0.05
CA ASP A 413 -31.74 -6.64 0.64
C ASP A 413 -32.04 -5.97 1.99
N SER A 414 -31.07 -5.90 2.90
CA SER A 414 -31.22 -5.24 4.20
C SER A 414 -31.49 -3.73 4.06
N TYR A 415 -30.75 -3.06 3.17
CA TYR A 415 -30.98 -1.63 2.90
C TYR A 415 -32.40 -1.38 2.38
N ARG A 416 -32.91 -2.24 1.49
CA ARG A 416 -34.28 -2.10 0.98
C ARG A 416 -35.33 -2.35 2.07
N GLU A 417 -35.09 -3.31 2.95
CA GLU A 417 -35.98 -3.62 4.07
C GLU A 417 -36.10 -2.46 5.05
N GLU A 418 -34.97 -1.82 5.40
CA GLU A 418 -34.93 -0.74 6.39
C GLU A 418 -35.25 0.65 5.81
N GLU A 419 -34.70 0.99 4.63
CA GLU A 419 -34.83 2.32 4.02
C GLU A 419 -35.98 2.42 3.00
N GLY A 420 -36.64 1.30 2.66
CA GLY A 420 -37.76 1.25 1.72
C GLY A 420 -37.40 1.57 0.25
N LYS A 421 -36.10 1.62 -0.09
CA LYS A 421 -35.58 1.95 -1.44
C LYS A 421 -34.27 1.19 -1.71
N HIS A 422 -33.83 1.14 -2.96
CA HIS A 422 -32.52 0.57 -3.29
C HIS A 422 -31.39 1.55 -2.95
N PRO A 423 -30.21 1.06 -2.50
CA PRO A 423 -29.03 1.91 -2.36
C PRO A 423 -28.56 2.40 -3.72
N VAL A 424 -27.96 3.60 -3.75
CA VAL A 424 -27.30 4.10 -4.96
C VAL A 424 -25.95 3.37 -5.08
N LEU A 425 -25.69 2.83 -6.28
CA LEU A 425 -24.44 2.16 -6.64
C LEU A 425 -23.82 2.90 -7.81
N ASN A 426 -22.48 2.97 -7.83
CA ASN A 426 -21.72 3.51 -8.93
C ASN A 426 -21.98 2.69 -10.23
N PRO A 427 -21.76 3.28 -11.42
CA PRO A 427 -22.08 2.65 -12.69
C PRO A 427 -21.53 1.23 -12.87
N GLN A 428 -20.27 1.01 -12.50
CA GLN A 428 -19.60 -0.28 -12.60
C GLN A 428 -20.25 -1.34 -11.71
N VAL A 429 -20.40 -1.04 -10.42
CA VAL A 429 -21.01 -1.97 -9.44
C VAL A 429 -22.44 -2.32 -9.85
N ARG A 430 -23.22 -1.32 -10.29
CA ARG A 430 -24.58 -1.54 -10.80
C ARG A 430 -24.61 -2.46 -12.02
N PHE A 431 -23.66 -2.30 -12.93
CA PHE A 431 -23.54 -3.20 -14.07
C PHE A 431 -23.23 -4.63 -13.63
N LYS A 432 -22.20 -4.82 -12.78
CA LYS A 432 -21.85 -6.15 -12.27
C LYS A 432 -23.02 -6.85 -11.59
N VAL A 433 -23.71 -6.16 -10.68
CA VAL A 433 -24.94 -6.66 -10.03
C VAL A 433 -25.99 -7.16 -11.03
N SER A 434 -26.11 -6.50 -12.19
CA SER A 434 -27.14 -6.85 -13.17
C SER A 434 -26.95 -8.25 -13.78
N TYR A 435 -25.70 -8.75 -13.86
CA TYR A 435 -25.37 -10.02 -14.47
C TYR A 435 -24.78 -11.06 -13.50
N THR A 436 -24.09 -10.68 -12.42
CA THR A 436 -23.50 -11.65 -11.48
C THR A 436 -24.56 -12.52 -10.79
N ARG A 437 -25.79 -12.01 -10.67
CA ARG A 437 -26.97 -12.76 -10.24
C ARG A 437 -27.39 -13.90 -11.18
N THR A 438 -26.93 -13.91 -12.43
CA THR A 438 -27.24 -14.96 -13.43
C THR A 438 -26.18 -16.05 -13.45
N ILE A 439 -25.03 -15.85 -12.82
CA ILE A 439 -24.01 -16.89 -12.64
C ILE A 439 -24.62 -17.99 -11.77
N THR A 440 -24.39 -19.25 -12.10
CA THR A 440 -24.95 -20.41 -11.38
C THR A 440 -23.97 -20.93 -10.31
N ALA A 441 -24.48 -21.68 -9.34
CA ALA A 441 -23.61 -22.34 -8.35
C ALA A 441 -22.68 -23.37 -9.01
N GLU A 442 -23.08 -23.95 -10.15
CA GLU A 442 -22.24 -24.85 -10.93
C GLU A 442 -21.06 -24.13 -11.56
N GLN A 443 -21.32 -23.01 -12.26
CA GLN A 443 -20.26 -22.17 -12.82
C GLN A 443 -19.27 -21.72 -11.75
N LYS A 444 -19.76 -21.37 -10.55
CA LYS A 444 -18.88 -21.04 -9.42
C LYS A 444 -17.94 -22.18 -9.06
N ARG A 445 -18.46 -23.40 -8.91
CA ARG A 445 -17.64 -24.60 -8.63
C ARG A 445 -16.62 -24.83 -9.72
N GLU A 446 -17.03 -24.74 -10.99
CA GLU A 446 -16.15 -24.89 -12.14
C GLU A 446 -15.02 -23.84 -12.13
N GLY A 447 -15.35 -22.56 -11.88
CA GLY A 447 -14.36 -21.50 -11.73
C GLY A 447 -13.35 -21.77 -10.61
N GLU A 448 -13.81 -22.24 -9.45
CA GLU A 448 -12.95 -22.59 -8.31
C GLU A 448 -12.04 -23.80 -8.61
N GLU A 449 -12.57 -24.82 -9.29
CA GLU A 449 -11.80 -25.99 -9.74
C GLU A 449 -10.72 -25.59 -10.75
N LEU A 450 -11.06 -24.72 -11.71
CA LEU A 450 -10.12 -24.23 -12.71
C LEU A 450 -8.94 -23.46 -12.08
N ILE A 451 -9.17 -22.64 -11.04
CA ILE A 451 -8.07 -21.98 -10.32
C ILE A 451 -7.09 -23.01 -9.76
N GLY A 452 -7.60 -24.11 -9.18
CA GLY A 452 -6.77 -25.21 -8.70
C GLY A 452 -5.96 -25.86 -9.81
N VAL A 453 -6.59 -26.09 -10.97
CA VAL A 453 -5.91 -26.63 -12.16
C VAL A 453 -4.81 -25.71 -12.65
N PHE A 454 -5.05 -24.39 -12.74
CA PHE A 454 -4.02 -23.43 -13.13
C PHE A 454 -2.84 -23.48 -12.17
N LYS A 455 -3.12 -23.44 -10.85
CA LYS A 455 -2.10 -23.45 -9.81
C LYS A 455 -1.21 -24.69 -9.95
N ASP A 456 -1.80 -25.87 -10.03
CA ASP A 456 -1.06 -27.13 -10.12
C ASP A 456 -0.24 -27.21 -11.41
N TRP A 457 -0.81 -26.81 -12.54
CA TRP A 457 -0.11 -26.74 -13.82
C TRP A 457 1.07 -25.75 -13.77
N PHE A 458 0.84 -24.55 -13.26
CA PHE A 458 1.85 -23.49 -13.17
C PHE A 458 3.05 -23.91 -12.33
N TYR A 459 2.82 -24.51 -11.16
CA TYR A 459 3.89 -25.00 -10.30
C TYR A 459 4.63 -26.23 -10.84
N THR A 460 3.95 -27.03 -11.66
CA THR A 460 4.55 -28.22 -12.27
C THR A 460 5.40 -27.89 -13.49
N HIS A 461 4.97 -26.92 -14.31
CA HIS A 461 5.52 -26.71 -15.65
C HIS A 461 6.22 -25.36 -15.85
N ILE A 462 5.93 -24.34 -15.04
CA ILE A 462 6.42 -22.97 -15.27
C ILE A 462 7.37 -22.53 -14.16
N MET A 463 6.89 -22.46 -12.92
CA MET A 463 7.64 -21.91 -11.78
C MET A 463 7.53 -22.87 -10.60
N PRO A 464 8.61 -23.58 -10.21
CA PRO A 464 8.58 -24.51 -9.09
C PRO A 464 8.16 -23.83 -7.76
N PRO A 465 7.53 -24.58 -6.84
CA PRO A 465 7.10 -24.05 -5.55
C PRO A 465 8.29 -23.60 -4.69
N SER A 466 8.00 -22.78 -3.69
CA SER A 466 9.02 -22.35 -2.71
C SER A 466 9.40 -23.49 -1.77
N GLU A 467 10.62 -23.43 -1.24
CA GLU A 467 11.10 -24.31 -0.18
C GLU A 467 11.49 -23.44 1.02
N ASN A 468 10.86 -23.65 2.19
CA ASN A 468 11.13 -22.89 3.42
C ASN A 468 11.05 -21.35 3.24
N GLY A 469 10.04 -20.87 2.50
CA GLY A 469 9.82 -19.44 2.25
C GLY A 469 10.76 -18.84 1.19
N TYR A 470 11.44 -19.70 0.43
CA TYR A 470 12.37 -19.30 -0.60
C TYR A 470 11.96 -19.85 -1.97
N SER A 471 11.72 -18.97 -2.94
CA SER A 471 11.47 -19.36 -4.32
C SER A 471 12.76 -19.46 -5.12
N PRO A 472 13.03 -20.58 -5.83
CA PRO A 472 14.20 -20.71 -6.69
C PRO A 472 14.08 -19.90 -7.98
N SER A 473 12.86 -19.49 -8.35
CA SER A 473 12.55 -18.80 -9.59
C SER A 473 11.76 -17.53 -9.29
N ILE A 474 12.07 -16.45 -10.02
CA ILE A 474 11.21 -15.26 -10.06
C ILE A 474 10.72 -15.03 -11.48
N MET A 475 9.61 -14.35 -11.63
CA MET A 475 9.07 -13.92 -12.93
C MET A 475 8.91 -12.40 -12.93
N ALA A 476 9.42 -11.74 -13.97
CA ALA A 476 9.15 -10.33 -14.18
C ALA A 476 7.89 -10.16 -15.03
N LEU A 477 7.05 -9.17 -14.69
CA LEU A 477 5.80 -8.84 -15.36
C LEU A 477 5.75 -7.34 -15.74
N PRO A 478 5.30 -6.95 -16.95
CA PRO A 478 5.35 -5.57 -17.42
C PRO A 478 4.06 -4.82 -17.03
N TRP A 479 4.10 -4.03 -15.95
CA TRP A 479 2.90 -3.38 -15.41
C TRP A 479 2.51 -2.06 -16.05
N THR A 480 3.34 -1.57 -16.97
CA THR A 480 3.08 -0.39 -17.80
C THR A 480 3.49 -0.70 -19.23
N ASP A 481 2.85 -0.05 -20.19
CA ASP A 481 3.06 -0.24 -21.63
C ASP A 481 3.62 1.01 -22.32
N GLY A 482 3.77 2.12 -21.59
CA GLY A 482 4.17 3.42 -22.15
C GLY A 482 3.01 4.21 -22.76
N GLN A 483 1.76 3.75 -22.62
CA GLN A 483 0.57 4.47 -23.07
C GLN A 483 0.04 5.39 -21.96
N VAL A 484 -0.24 6.63 -22.34
CA VAL A 484 -0.77 7.63 -21.40
C VAL A 484 -2.26 7.36 -21.19
N THR A 485 -2.67 7.20 -19.92
CA THR A 485 -4.07 7.08 -19.53
C THR A 485 -4.45 8.25 -18.64
N TYR A 486 -5.28 9.16 -19.16
CA TYR A 486 -5.74 10.32 -18.42
C TYR A 486 -6.99 10.02 -17.59
N ARG A 487 -7.14 10.72 -16.46
CA ARG A 487 -8.29 10.57 -15.55
C ARG A 487 -9.61 11.07 -16.12
N ASP A 488 -9.58 11.88 -17.18
CA ASP A 488 -10.77 12.48 -17.80
C ASP A 488 -11.26 11.73 -19.04
N GLU A 489 -10.61 10.61 -19.39
CA GLU A 489 -10.99 9.83 -20.55
C GLU A 489 -12.24 9.00 -20.26
N TYR A 490 -13.26 9.18 -21.10
CA TYR A 490 -14.48 8.41 -21.01
C TYR A 490 -14.26 7.01 -21.59
N ALA A 491 -14.01 6.05 -20.71
CA ALA A 491 -14.09 4.62 -21.00
C ALA A 491 -15.45 4.26 -21.65
N VAL A 492 -15.48 3.19 -22.46
CA VAL A 492 -16.64 2.78 -23.27
C VAL A 492 -17.69 2.06 -22.42
N GLY A 493 -18.19 2.75 -21.38
CA GLY A 493 -19.16 2.25 -20.42
C GLY A 493 -18.61 1.16 -19.47
N PRO A 494 -19.39 0.79 -18.43
CA PRO A 494 -18.94 -0.14 -17.39
C PRO A 494 -18.71 -1.59 -17.88
N GLN A 495 -19.03 -1.89 -19.15
CA GLN A 495 -18.84 -3.23 -19.71
C GLN A 495 -17.38 -3.51 -20.05
N GLN A 496 -16.54 -2.46 -20.13
CA GLN A 496 -15.20 -2.55 -20.69
C GLN A 496 -14.30 -3.52 -19.93
N PHE A 497 -14.48 -3.65 -18.62
CA PHE A 497 -13.70 -4.60 -17.83
C PHE A 497 -14.50 -5.18 -16.66
N THR A 498 -14.78 -6.47 -16.76
CA THR A 498 -15.37 -7.27 -15.66
C THR A 498 -14.38 -8.24 -15.03
N GLY A 499 -13.15 -8.29 -15.56
CA GLY A 499 -12.17 -9.33 -15.25
C GLY A 499 -12.34 -10.62 -16.07
N GLN A 500 -13.25 -10.65 -17.05
CA GLN A 500 -13.29 -11.72 -18.05
C GLN A 500 -12.06 -11.64 -18.98
N GLY A 501 -11.47 -12.79 -19.27
CA GLY A 501 -10.22 -12.93 -20.01
C GLY A 501 -9.10 -13.53 -19.16
N PHE A 502 -7.92 -13.68 -19.78
CA PHE A 502 -6.70 -14.09 -19.12
C PHE A 502 -5.56 -13.15 -19.55
N PHE A 503 -5.09 -12.36 -18.59
CA PHE A 503 -4.08 -11.32 -18.71
C PHE A 503 -2.87 -11.70 -17.85
N PHE A 504 -1.71 -11.09 -18.10
CA PHE A 504 -0.48 -11.41 -17.34
C PHE A 504 -0.66 -11.25 -15.82
N TYR A 505 -1.41 -10.23 -15.37
CA TYR A 505 -1.61 -9.98 -13.95
C TYR A 505 -2.59 -10.94 -13.27
N ASN A 506 -3.23 -11.86 -14.02
CA ASN A 506 -3.97 -12.99 -13.46
C ASN A 506 -3.05 -14.09 -12.92
N ILE A 507 -1.81 -14.20 -13.41
CA ILE A 507 -0.88 -15.27 -13.04
C ILE A 507 -0.70 -15.32 -11.52
N GLY A 508 -0.36 -14.19 -10.90
CA GLY A 508 -0.16 -14.09 -9.45
C GLY A 508 -1.38 -14.54 -8.62
N PRO A 509 -2.57 -13.93 -8.79
CA PRO A 509 -3.79 -14.35 -8.11
C PRO A 509 -4.14 -15.83 -8.32
N TYR A 510 -4.01 -16.36 -9.55
CA TYR A 510 -4.40 -17.74 -9.85
C TYR A 510 -3.41 -18.75 -9.25
N ALA A 511 -2.12 -18.42 -9.25
CA ALA A 511 -1.06 -19.22 -8.63
C ALA A 511 -0.86 -18.94 -7.13
N ARG A 512 -1.62 -17.99 -6.56
CA ARG A 512 -1.53 -17.52 -5.15
C ARG A 512 -0.17 -16.94 -4.76
N CYS A 513 0.55 -16.43 -5.74
CA CYS A 513 1.90 -15.90 -5.58
C CYS A 513 1.92 -14.49 -4.98
N PRO A 514 2.97 -14.14 -4.22
CA PRO A 514 3.31 -12.76 -3.95
C PRO A 514 3.89 -12.10 -5.20
N GLU A 515 3.56 -10.83 -5.41
CA GLU A 515 4.07 -10.01 -6.50
C GLU A 515 4.24 -8.56 -6.07
N LEU A 516 5.48 -8.06 -6.20
CA LEU A 516 5.93 -6.73 -5.78
C LEU A 516 6.19 -5.86 -7.00
N ILE A 517 5.50 -4.71 -7.07
CA ILE A 517 5.73 -3.67 -8.06
C ILE A 517 6.95 -2.85 -7.71
N ILE A 518 7.75 -2.60 -8.73
CA ILE A 518 8.96 -1.80 -8.70
C ILE A 518 8.81 -0.70 -9.75
N PRO A 519 8.85 0.58 -9.39
CA PRO A 519 9.05 1.64 -10.38
C PRO A 519 10.45 1.48 -10.97
N VAL A 520 10.58 1.45 -12.30
CA VAL A 520 11.86 1.17 -12.98
C VAL A 520 12.30 2.27 -13.92
N GLY A 521 11.38 3.17 -14.30
CA GLY A 521 11.71 4.28 -15.15
C GLY A 521 10.60 5.32 -15.29
N TYR A 522 10.83 6.25 -16.22
CA TYR A 522 9.80 7.05 -16.85
C TYR A 522 9.98 6.98 -18.36
N THR A 523 8.86 7.02 -19.09
CA THR A 523 8.83 7.21 -20.54
C THR A 523 8.35 8.64 -20.83
N PRO A 524 9.06 9.43 -21.66
CA PRO A 524 8.62 10.79 -21.97
C PRO A 524 7.30 10.78 -22.76
N TYR A 525 6.40 11.70 -22.45
CA TYR A 525 5.20 11.98 -23.22
C TYR A 525 4.90 13.48 -23.22
N VAL A 526 4.16 13.97 -24.22
CA VAL A 526 3.69 15.36 -24.24
C VAL A 526 2.30 15.42 -23.62
N SER A 527 2.14 16.20 -22.55
CA SER A 527 0.86 16.40 -21.90
C SER A 527 -0.13 17.12 -22.82
N LYS A 528 -1.36 16.59 -22.89
CA LYS A 528 -2.45 17.23 -23.64
C LYS A 528 -2.99 18.50 -22.97
N TYR A 529 -2.62 18.77 -21.72
CA TYR A 529 -3.10 19.93 -20.96
C TYR A 529 -2.08 21.06 -20.88
N THR A 530 -0.81 20.73 -20.70
CA THR A 530 0.26 21.71 -20.49
C THR A 530 1.11 21.96 -21.74
N ASP A 531 1.03 21.07 -22.75
CA ASP A 531 1.89 21.10 -23.95
C ASP A 531 3.38 21.02 -23.60
N SER A 532 3.71 20.48 -22.41
CA SER A 532 5.06 20.18 -21.95
C SER A 532 5.37 18.69 -22.01
N GLU A 533 6.64 18.36 -22.18
CA GLU A 533 7.14 16.99 -21.98
C GLU A 533 7.10 16.65 -20.48
N GLU A 534 6.49 15.53 -20.16
CA GLU A 534 6.30 14.98 -18.82
C GLU A 534 6.79 13.52 -18.76
N GLY A 535 7.04 13.00 -17.56
CA GLY A 535 7.42 11.61 -17.34
C GLY A 535 6.22 10.70 -17.05
N LEU A 536 6.00 9.66 -17.87
CA LEU A 536 5.03 8.60 -17.62
C LEU A 536 5.69 7.46 -16.84
N PRO A 537 5.20 7.09 -15.64
CA PRO A 537 5.77 5.98 -14.87
C PRO A 537 5.95 4.71 -15.69
N ALA A 538 7.10 4.06 -15.52
CA ALA A 538 7.37 2.72 -16.02
C ALA A 538 7.57 1.78 -14.83
N ALA A 539 6.86 0.64 -14.80
CA ALA A 539 6.90 -0.27 -13.66
C ALA A 539 6.95 -1.75 -14.06
N VAL A 540 7.72 -2.52 -13.31
CA VAL A 540 7.85 -3.98 -13.44
C VAL A 540 7.41 -4.64 -12.14
N GLY A 541 6.60 -5.69 -12.25
CA GLY A 541 6.25 -6.57 -11.15
C GLY A 541 7.24 -7.73 -11.07
N ILE A 542 7.78 -8.02 -9.88
CA ILE A 542 8.53 -9.25 -9.64
C ILE A 542 7.66 -10.18 -8.81
N MET A 543 7.35 -11.34 -9.37
CA MET A 543 6.58 -12.41 -8.75
C MET A 543 7.51 -13.53 -8.29
N ALA A 544 7.23 -14.11 -7.13
CA ALA A 544 7.90 -15.30 -6.61
C ALA A 544 6.86 -16.38 -6.28
N ALA A 545 7.29 -17.63 -6.02
CA ALA A 545 6.36 -18.68 -5.60
C ALA A 545 5.67 -18.37 -4.25
N GLU A 546 4.46 -18.90 -4.07
CA GLU A 546 3.66 -18.85 -2.84
C GLU A 546 4.53 -19.11 -1.59
N GLY A 547 4.38 -18.28 -0.56
CA GLY A 547 5.13 -18.30 0.69
C GLY A 547 6.47 -17.54 0.69
N SER A 548 6.84 -16.88 -0.42
CA SER A 548 8.15 -16.21 -0.56
C SER A 548 8.11 -14.68 -0.34
N ASP A 549 7.11 -14.17 0.37
CA ASP A 549 6.82 -12.74 0.56
C ASP A 549 8.02 -11.96 1.14
N VAL A 550 8.58 -12.47 2.23
CA VAL A 550 9.73 -11.86 2.90
C VAL A 550 10.99 -11.97 2.03
N MET A 551 11.19 -13.11 1.34
CA MET A 551 12.31 -13.27 0.40
C MET A 551 12.27 -12.23 -0.71
N LEU A 552 11.09 -12.06 -1.33
CA LEU A 552 10.89 -11.16 -2.46
C LEU A 552 11.19 -9.70 -2.06
N THR A 553 10.74 -9.28 -0.88
CA THR A 553 10.94 -7.91 -0.40
C THR A 553 12.40 -7.64 -0.02
N GLN A 554 13.08 -8.63 0.58
CA GLN A 554 14.52 -8.56 0.85
C GLN A 554 15.36 -8.55 -0.44
N LEU A 555 14.95 -9.30 -1.46
CA LEU A 555 15.59 -9.30 -2.78
C LEU A 555 15.53 -7.90 -3.40
N VAL A 556 14.35 -7.29 -3.42
CA VAL A 556 14.14 -5.95 -3.99
C VAL A 556 14.88 -4.89 -3.17
N ALA A 557 14.83 -4.93 -1.84
CA ALA A 557 15.62 -4.02 -1.02
C ALA A 557 17.13 -4.16 -1.28
N GLY A 558 17.62 -5.40 -1.50
CA GLY A 558 19.00 -5.67 -1.90
C GLY A 558 19.36 -5.11 -3.28
N LEU A 559 18.44 -5.20 -4.25
CA LEU A 559 18.61 -4.65 -5.60
C LEU A 559 18.80 -3.13 -5.60
N PHE A 560 18.13 -2.44 -4.67
CA PHE A 560 18.28 -1.00 -4.46
C PHE A 560 19.29 -0.65 -3.35
N GLY A 561 20.01 -1.63 -2.80
CA GLY A 561 21.04 -1.44 -1.78
C GLY A 561 22.44 -1.21 -2.36
N LYS A 562 23.46 -1.22 -1.50
CA LYS A 562 24.87 -1.00 -1.89
C LYS A 562 25.42 -2.01 -2.90
N ASP A 563 24.95 -3.26 -2.80
CA ASP A 563 25.39 -4.36 -3.66
C ASP A 563 24.56 -4.48 -4.96
N GLY A 564 23.60 -3.58 -5.15
CA GLY A 564 22.67 -3.53 -6.27
C GLY A 564 22.98 -2.37 -7.21
N PHE A 565 21.99 -1.51 -7.48
CA PHE A 565 22.19 -0.32 -8.32
C PHE A 565 23.03 0.72 -7.56
N GLU A 566 24.19 1.11 -8.10
CA GLU A 566 25.07 2.09 -7.45
C GLU A 566 24.35 3.43 -7.25
N ALA A 567 24.73 4.18 -6.20
CA ALA A 567 24.19 5.52 -5.96
C ALA A 567 24.48 6.51 -7.11
N SER A 568 25.55 6.29 -7.88
CA SER A 568 25.89 7.00 -9.11
C SER A 568 24.89 6.73 -10.25
N ASP A 569 24.36 5.51 -10.32
CA ASP A 569 23.36 5.11 -11.32
C ASP A 569 21.97 5.65 -11.00
N ARG A 570 21.69 5.99 -9.73
CA ARG A 570 20.45 6.66 -9.28
C ARG A 570 20.30 8.06 -9.89
N ASN A 571 21.42 8.76 -10.08
CA ASN A 571 21.47 10.11 -10.67
C ASN A 571 21.33 10.10 -12.20
N SER A 572 21.56 8.95 -12.86
CA SER A 572 21.60 8.87 -14.34
C SER A 572 20.23 8.85 -15.01
N THR A 573 19.16 8.50 -14.26
CA THR A 573 17.79 8.40 -14.78
C THR A 573 16.83 9.44 -14.21
N GLY A 574 17.26 10.28 -13.26
CA GLY A 574 16.36 11.20 -12.52
C GLY A 574 15.29 10.51 -11.67
N LEU A 575 15.25 9.16 -11.66
CA LEU A 575 14.17 8.38 -11.07
C LEU A 575 14.15 8.38 -9.54
N TRP A 576 15.33 8.47 -8.94
CA TRP A 576 15.55 7.95 -7.59
C TRP A 576 15.88 9.04 -6.58
N ASP A 577 16.05 10.29 -7.04
CA ASP A 577 16.16 11.47 -6.19
C ASP A 577 14.78 12.13 -5.96
N GLU A 578 13.79 11.85 -6.82
CA GLU A 578 12.40 12.34 -6.72
C GLU A 578 11.42 11.31 -6.09
N LEU A 579 11.84 10.05 -5.93
CA LEU A 579 11.15 8.99 -5.18
C LEU A 579 11.75 8.83 -3.78
#